data_AF-A0A938BQ66-F1
#
_entry.id   AF-A0A938BQ66-F1
#
_cell.length_a   1.000
_cell.length_b   1.000
_cell.length_c   1.000
_cell.angle_alpha   90.00
_cell.angle_beta   90.00
_cell.angle_gamma   90.00
#
_symmetry.space_group_name_H-M   'P 1'
#
loop_
_entity.id
_entity.type
_entity.pdbx_description
1 polymer ?
#
loop_
_entity_poly.entity_id
_entity_poly.type
_entity_poly.pdbx_seq_one_letter_code
_entity_poly.pdbx_strand_id
1 'polypeptide(L)'
;MNDPARRIENWDAAYDTTTIKTRLDKKRPKMLEHVSSVQPMLTAMELQVKQVCDGAGVSTIQLPFYLCFGREMWALTRKDISGETMSKEAAVLVAKWKARGLTEAVLQAIRTDVFNVVAPVAP
;
A
#
# COMPACT_ATOMS: atom_id res chain seq x y z
N MET A 1 -2.85 -7.07 -32.51
CA MET A 1 -1.68 -7.43 -31.67
C MET A 1 -1.96 -8.75 -30.96
N ASN A 2 -2.11 -9.86 -31.69
CA ASN A 2 -2.53 -11.18 -31.15
C ASN A 2 -1.69 -12.35 -31.70
N ASP A 3 -0.51 -12.10 -32.28
CA ASP A 3 0.37 -13.17 -32.77
C ASP A 3 1.24 -13.72 -31.62
N PRO A 4 1.10 -15.00 -31.24
CA PRO A 4 1.91 -15.63 -30.19
C PRO A 4 3.41 -15.65 -30.49
N ALA A 5 3.81 -15.86 -31.75
CA ALA A 5 5.23 -15.91 -32.13
C ALA A 5 5.91 -14.56 -31.87
N ARG A 6 5.25 -13.49 -32.31
CA ARG A 6 5.70 -12.11 -32.04
C ARG A 6 5.71 -11.77 -30.55
N ARG A 7 4.88 -12.39 -29.71
CA ARG A 7 4.94 -12.20 -28.25
C ARG A 7 6.16 -12.89 -27.65
N ILE A 8 6.52 -14.08 -28.14
CA ILE A 8 7.70 -14.83 -27.71
C ILE A 8 8.98 -14.10 -28.13
N GLU A 9 9.06 -13.62 -29.37
CA GLU A 9 10.21 -12.84 -29.84
C GLU A 9 10.41 -11.54 -29.05
N ASN A 10 9.32 -10.80 -28.79
CA ASN A 10 9.38 -9.60 -27.97
C ASN A 10 9.78 -9.91 -26.52
N TRP A 11 9.37 -11.07 -26.00
CA TRP A 11 9.81 -11.53 -24.69
C TRP A 11 11.31 -11.80 -24.71
N ASP A 12 11.81 -12.65 -25.62
CA ASP A 12 13.24 -12.98 -25.71
C ASP A 12 14.12 -11.72 -25.84
N ALA A 13 13.75 -10.80 -26.72
CA ALA A 13 14.44 -9.52 -26.89
C ALA A 13 14.41 -8.63 -25.62
N ALA A 14 13.35 -8.68 -24.81
CA ALA A 14 13.27 -7.95 -23.55
C ALA A 14 14.16 -8.56 -22.44
N TYR A 15 14.52 -9.84 -22.57
CA TYR A 15 15.31 -10.61 -21.61
C TYR A 15 16.79 -10.76 -21.98
N ASP A 16 17.30 -9.98 -22.95
CA ASP A 16 18.75 -9.83 -23.14
C ASP A 16 19.41 -9.29 -21.87
N THR A 17 20.16 -10.17 -21.20
CA THR A 17 20.80 -9.92 -19.91
C THR A 17 21.83 -8.78 -19.97
N THR A 18 22.47 -8.57 -21.12
CA THR A 18 23.43 -7.47 -21.32
C THR A 18 22.72 -6.13 -21.24
N THR A 19 21.66 -5.97 -22.03
CA THR A 19 20.82 -4.78 -22.03
C THR A 19 20.16 -4.54 -20.68
N ILE A 20 19.68 -5.60 -20.00
CA ILE A 20 19.09 -5.51 -18.67
C ILE A 20 20.10 -4.95 -17.67
N LYS A 21 21.31 -5.50 -17.62
CA LYS A 21 22.34 -5.06 -16.67
C LYS A 21 22.64 -3.57 -16.86
N THR A 22 22.90 -3.14 -18.10
CA THR A 22 23.17 -1.73 -18.39
C THR A 22 22.03 -0.81 -17.98
N ARG A 23 20.77 -1.22 -18.21
CA ARG A 23 19.59 -0.44 -17.78
C ARG A 23 19.48 -0.38 -16.26
N LEU A 24 19.74 -1.50 -15.57
CA LEU A 24 19.66 -1.58 -14.11
C LEU A 24 20.75 -0.73 -13.45
N ASP A 25 22.00 -0.82 -13.91
CA ASP A 25 23.12 -0.03 -13.37
C ASP A 25 22.83 1.47 -13.46
N LYS A 26 22.25 1.93 -14.57
CA LYS A 26 21.83 3.34 -14.74
C LYS A 26 20.69 3.75 -13.80
N LYS A 27 19.74 2.87 -13.52
CA LYS A 27 18.56 3.18 -12.68
C LYS A 27 18.83 3.03 -11.19
N ARG A 28 19.76 2.15 -10.80
CA ARG A 28 20.00 1.77 -9.40
C ARG A 28 20.23 2.96 -8.46
N PRO A 29 21.01 4.00 -8.81
CA PRO A 29 21.20 5.15 -7.91
C PRO A 29 19.88 5.84 -7.56
N LYS A 30 19.03 6.10 -8.56
CA LYS A 30 17.72 6.73 -8.35
C LYS A 30 16.73 5.81 -7.63
N MET A 31 16.78 4.51 -7.90
CA MET A 31 15.99 3.52 -7.15
C MET A 31 16.38 3.50 -5.68
N LEU A 32 17.68 3.55 -5.38
CA LEU A 32 18.19 3.60 -4.01
C LEU A 32 17.76 4.89 -3.32
N GLU A 33 17.91 6.05 -3.96
CA GLU A 33 17.42 7.33 -3.44
C GLU A 33 15.93 7.26 -3.07
N HIS A 34 15.10 6.74 -3.99
CA HIS A 34 13.67 6.58 -3.72
C HIS A 34 13.40 5.65 -2.53
N VAL A 35 14.03 4.47 -2.47
CA VAL A 35 13.84 3.53 -1.35
C VAL A 35 14.33 4.13 -0.03
N SER A 36 15.48 4.80 -0.03
CA SER A 36 16.04 5.47 1.14
C SER A 36 15.11 6.57 1.68
N SER A 37 14.38 7.27 0.81
CA SER A 37 13.41 8.28 1.23
C SER A 37 12.10 7.67 1.75
N VAL A 38 11.58 6.63 1.10
CA VAL A 38 10.23 6.10 1.38
C VAL A 38 10.21 5.05 2.49
N GLN A 39 11.24 4.22 2.60
CA GLN A 39 11.24 3.11 3.56
C GLN A 39 11.09 3.57 5.02
N PRO A 40 11.76 4.63 5.49
CA PRO A 40 11.57 5.14 6.85
C PRO A 40 10.12 5.58 7.12
N MET A 41 9.51 6.26 6.14
CA MET A 41 8.12 6.72 6.24
C MET A 41 7.15 5.54 6.32
N LEU A 42 7.34 4.52 5.48
CA LEU A 42 6.55 3.30 5.50
C LEU A 42 6.67 2.58 6.85
N THR A 43 7.90 2.42 7.36
CA THR A 43 8.12 1.75 8.66
C THR A 43 7.53 2.54 9.83
N ALA A 44 7.54 3.87 9.78
CA ALA A 44 6.92 4.72 10.79
C ALA A 44 5.39 4.56 10.79
N MET A 45 4.75 4.57 9.61
CA MET A 45 3.32 4.30 9.48
C MET A 45 2.96 2.90 9.98
N GLU A 46 3.73 1.87 9.61
CA GLU A 46 3.49 0.51 10.08
C GLU A 46 3.62 0.38 11.60
N LEU A 47 4.53 1.14 12.22
CA LEU A 47 4.65 1.19 13.68
C LEU A 47 3.40 1.81 14.32
N GLN A 48 2.87 2.90 13.76
CA GLN A 48 1.64 3.52 14.27
C GLN A 48 0.43 2.57 14.13
N VAL A 49 0.32 1.84 13.01
CA VAL A 49 -0.72 0.81 12.85
C VAL A 49 -0.60 -0.28 13.90
N LYS A 50 0.63 -0.75 14.19
CA LYS A 50 0.88 -1.72 15.26
C LYS A 50 0.45 -1.20 16.62
N GLN A 51 0.79 0.04 16.95
CA GLN A 51 0.39 0.67 18.22
C GLN A 51 -1.13 0.70 18.40
N VAL A 52 -1.89 1.01 17.34
CA VAL A 52 -3.36 0.94 17.37
C VAL A 52 -3.84 -0.49 17.58
N CYS A 53 -3.24 -1.47 16.91
CA CYS A 53 -3.59 -2.88 17.06
C CYS A 53 -3.29 -3.41 18.47
N ASP A 54 -2.14 -3.05 19.03
CA ASP A 54 -1.70 -3.43 20.37
C ASP A 54 -2.64 -2.84 21.43
N GLY A 55 -3.01 -1.55 21.30
CA GLY A 55 -3.99 -0.91 22.19
C GLY A 55 -5.39 -1.53 22.13
N ALA A 56 -5.75 -2.14 21.01
CA ALA A 56 -7.02 -2.84 20.82
C ALA A 56 -6.95 -4.34 21.18
N GLY A 57 -5.80 -4.86 21.61
CA GLY A 57 -5.64 -6.28 21.95
C GLY A 57 -5.73 -7.23 20.75
N VAL A 58 -5.39 -6.76 19.55
CA VAL A 58 -5.40 -7.58 18.33
C VAL A 58 -4.38 -8.71 18.44
N SER A 59 -4.78 -9.94 18.14
CA SER A 59 -3.86 -11.08 18.10
C SER A 59 -2.76 -10.88 17.04
N THR A 60 -1.52 -11.23 17.37
CA THR A 60 -0.36 -11.17 16.46
C THR A 60 -0.60 -11.91 15.13
N ILE A 61 -1.41 -12.96 15.13
CA ILE A 61 -1.79 -13.71 13.91
C ILE A 61 -2.57 -12.82 12.94
N GLN A 62 -3.35 -11.87 13.46
CA GLN A 62 -4.16 -10.96 12.65
C GLN A 62 -3.43 -9.68 12.23
N LEU A 63 -2.32 -9.34 12.89
CA LEU A 63 -1.57 -8.12 12.65
C LEU A 63 -1.17 -7.90 11.17
N PRO A 64 -0.72 -8.92 10.40
CA PRO A 64 -0.40 -8.74 8.98
C PRO A 64 -1.58 -8.22 8.15
N PHE A 65 -2.83 -8.57 8.50
CA PHE A 65 -4.01 -8.11 7.76
C PHE A 65 -4.31 -6.64 8.04
N TYR A 66 -4.13 -6.17 9.28
CA TYR A 66 -4.25 -4.75 9.62
C TYR A 66 -3.13 -3.92 9.00
N LEU A 67 -1.90 -4.46 8.91
CA LEU A 67 -0.81 -3.82 8.17
C LEU A 67 -1.11 -3.70 6.67
N CYS A 68 -1.76 -4.69 6.06
CA CYS A 68 -2.21 -4.59 4.67
C CYS A 68 -3.24 -3.47 4.49
N PHE A 69 -4.20 -3.31 5.41
CA PHE A 69 -5.12 -2.17 5.39
C PHE A 69 -4.37 -0.83 5.52
N GLY A 70 -3.43 -0.71 6.47
CA GLY A 70 -2.62 0.49 6.63
C GLY A 70 -1.79 0.82 5.37
N ARG A 71 -1.22 -0.18 4.70
CA ARG A 71 -0.48 0.01 3.44
C ARG A 71 -1.35 0.47 2.29
N GLU A 72 -2.60 0.00 2.20
CA GLU A 72 -3.55 0.46 1.19
C GLU A 72 -3.97 1.92 1.46
N MET A 73 -4.22 2.29 2.72
CA MET A 73 -4.44 3.68 3.12
C MET A 73 -3.25 4.58 2.78
N TRP A 74 -2.02 4.14 3.09
CA TRP A 74 -0.78 4.82 2.72
C TRP A 74 -0.60 4.97 1.21
N ALA A 75 -1.02 3.98 0.43
CA ALA A 75 -0.96 4.07 -1.02
C ALA A 75 -1.92 5.14 -1.57
N LEU A 76 -3.06 5.40 -0.92
CA LEU A 76 -3.98 6.48 -1.30
C LEU A 76 -3.38 7.85 -0.99
N THR A 77 -2.78 8.05 0.19
CA THR A 77 -2.14 9.33 0.54
C THR A 77 -1.00 9.65 -0.42
N ARG A 78 -0.23 8.64 -0.82
CA ARG A 78 0.86 8.75 -1.80
C ARG A 78 0.42 9.02 -3.24
N LYS A 79 -0.88 8.91 -3.53
CA LYS A 79 -1.50 9.28 -4.82
C LYS A 79 -2.15 10.67 -4.77
N ASP A 80 -1.89 11.45 -3.72
CA ASP A 80 -2.48 12.77 -3.48
C ASP A 80 -4.02 12.75 -3.39
N ILE A 81 -4.59 11.60 -3.02
CA ILE A 81 -6.02 11.48 -2.74
C ILE A 81 -6.29 12.11 -1.36
N SER A 82 -7.19 13.09 -1.32
CA SER A 82 -7.46 13.90 -0.12
C SER A 82 -8.95 14.26 0.01
N GLY A 83 -9.31 14.88 1.13
CA GLY A 83 -10.66 15.39 1.39
C GLY A 83 -11.74 14.30 1.35
N GLU A 84 -12.89 14.64 0.79
CA GLU A 84 -14.06 13.75 0.72
C GLU A 84 -13.77 12.45 -0.05
N THR A 85 -12.98 12.54 -1.12
CA THR A 85 -12.56 11.35 -1.89
C THR A 85 -11.78 10.38 -1.02
N MET A 86 -10.85 10.89 -0.21
CA MET A 86 -10.10 10.06 0.74
C MET A 86 -11.02 9.39 1.75
N SER A 87 -12.00 10.11 2.30
CA SER A 87 -12.97 9.55 3.23
C SER A 87 -13.82 8.44 2.61
N LYS A 88 -14.25 8.59 1.34
CA LYS A 88 -15.01 7.57 0.60
C LYS A 88 -14.17 6.33 0.31
N GLU A 89 -12.95 6.51 -0.20
CA GLU A 89 -12.03 5.40 -0.46
C GLU A 89 -11.67 4.66 0.84
N ALA A 90 -11.42 5.39 1.93
CA ALA A 90 -11.17 4.79 3.24
C ALA A 90 -12.37 3.96 3.72
N ALA A 91 -13.61 4.41 3.49
CA ALA A 91 -14.81 3.64 3.83
C ALA A 91 -14.93 2.35 3.01
N VAL A 92 -14.58 2.38 1.72
CA VAL A 92 -14.51 1.17 0.87
C VAL A 92 -13.48 0.18 1.42
N LEU A 93 -12.30 0.67 1.83
CA LEU A 93 -11.28 -0.18 2.44
C LEU A 93 -11.73 -0.77 3.77
N VAL A 94 -12.36 0.01 4.64
CA VAL A 94 -12.93 -0.49 5.91
C VAL A 94 -13.95 -1.59 5.63
N ALA A 95 -14.88 -1.38 4.70
CA ALA A 95 -15.89 -2.38 4.33
C ALA A 95 -15.25 -3.68 3.79
N LYS A 96 -14.24 -3.55 2.92
CA LYS A 96 -13.50 -4.69 2.35
C LYS A 96 -12.85 -5.54 3.43
N TRP A 97 -12.13 -4.91 4.36
CA TRP A 97 -11.40 -5.63 5.39
C TRP A 97 -12.30 -6.15 6.51
N LYS A 98 -13.39 -5.45 6.83
CA LYS A 98 -14.48 -5.97 7.66
C LYS A 98 -15.06 -7.25 7.07
N ALA A 99 -15.35 -7.28 5.77
CA ALA A 99 -15.85 -8.47 5.09
C ALA A 99 -14.85 -9.65 5.10
N ARG A 100 -13.55 -9.38 5.32
CA ARG A 100 -12.51 -10.39 5.53
C ARG A 100 -12.36 -10.84 6.99
N GLY A 101 -13.24 -10.39 7.89
CA GLY A 101 -13.29 -10.79 9.29
C GLY A 101 -12.47 -9.92 10.24
N LEU A 102 -12.02 -8.73 9.82
CA LEU A 102 -11.34 -7.78 10.71
C LEU A 102 -12.36 -6.95 11.50
N THR A 103 -11.96 -6.53 12.70
CA THR A 103 -12.79 -5.72 13.59
C THR A 103 -12.90 -4.30 13.05
N GLU A 104 -14.13 -3.89 12.73
CA GLU A 104 -14.40 -2.58 12.14
C GLU A 104 -13.90 -1.41 13.00
N ALA A 105 -14.09 -1.47 14.32
CA ALA A 105 -13.64 -0.43 15.23
C ALA A 105 -12.11 -0.20 15.14
N VAL A 106 -11.32 -1.27 14.99
CA VAL A 106 -9.86 -1.19 14.85
C VAL A 106 -9.48 -0.58 13.49
N LEU A 107 -10.17 -0.94 12.42
CA LEU A 107 -9.96 -0.35 11.10
C LEU A 107 -10.27 1.15 11.09
N GLN A 108 -11.35 1.56 11.76
CA GLN A 108 -11.73 2.97 11.90
C GLN A 108 -10.76 3.75 12.80
N ALA A 109 -10.23 3.13 13.85
CA ALA A 109 -9.16 3.68 14.68
C ALA A 109 -7.89 3.92 13.85
N ILE A 110 -7.43 2.92 13.08
CA ILE A 110 -6.28 3.09 12.19
C ILE A 110 -6.51 4.24 11.20
N ARG A 111 -7.69 4.31 10.57
CA ARG A 111 -8.04 5.40 9.64
C ARG A 111 -7.90 6.79 10.29
N THR A 112 -8.32 6.91 11.54
CA THR A 112 -8.37 8.20 12.24
C THR A 112 -7.02 8.54 12.87
N ASP A 113 -6.44 7.61 13.64
CA ASP A 113 -5.24 7.86 14.46
C ASP A 113 -3.95 7.87 13.63
N VAL A 114 -3.88 7.09 12.55
CA VAL A 114 -2.68 7.00 11.70
C VAL A 114 -2.76 7.95 10.51
N PHE A 115 -3.94 8.10 9.90
CA PHE A 115 -4.11 8.85 8.65
C PHE A 115 -4.86 10.17 8.80
N ASN A 116 -5.41 10.48 9.98
CA ASN A 116 -6.23 11.66 10.23
C ASN A 116 -7.39 11.79 9.21
N VAL A 117 -8.00 10.66 8.83
CA VAL A 117 -9.12 10.62 7.87
C VAL A 117 -10.42 10.41 8.63
N VAL A 118 -11.31 11.40 8.52
CA VAL A 118 -12.66 11.34 9.10
C VAL A 118 -13.56 10.40 8.31
N ALA A 119 -14.61 9.89 8.97
CA ALA A 119 -15.66 9.14 8.29
C ALA A 119 -16.32 10.00 7.19
N PRO A 120 -16.72 9.41 6.06
CA PRO A 120 -17.48 10.15 5.07
C PRO A 120 -18.78 10.66 5.68
N VAL A 121 -19.15 11.89 5.35
CA VAL A 121 -20.47 12.43 5.67
C VAL A 121 -21.48 11.63 4.87
N ALA A 122 -22.48 11.05 5.54
CA ALA A 122 -23.56 10.34 4.85
C ALA A 122 -24.26 11.28 3.85
N PRO A 123 -24.74 10.77 2.70
CA PRO A 123 -25.68 11.52 1.88
C PRO A 123 -26.98 11.80 2.63
#